data_AF-A0A972MRH9-F1
#
_entry.id   AF-A0A972MRH9-F1
#
_cell.length_a   1.000
_cell.length_b   1.000
_cell.length_c   1.000
_cell.angle_alpha   90.00
_cell.angle_beta   90.00
_cell.angle_gamma   90.00
#
_symmetry.space_group_name_H-M   'P 1'
#
loop_
_entity.id
_entity.type
_entity.pdbx_description
1 polymer ?
#
loop_
_entity_poly.entity_id
_entity_poly.type
_entity_poly.pdbx_seq_one_letter_code
_entity_poly.pdbx_strand_id
1 'polypeptide(L)'
;MMMRELKILAVVVFFTLVTYYLVEPYAHHVMHKHVESEGFTYKDLPDLTKKGDAARGKDLVMGAGACAGCHGIEAAGMPAPMDAATAAQSYGVMPPDLSNAGAVYSAKFLAALIKNPAHALMVEHKFDPAKGKMHPMTAFYGAGGDLDQEVADMVAYLQSIAPKKEELTSKQAFELACGRCHADRYMNWTQIGEKPKFKTKQQELKFELALADYQDALKTYMGTLPPDLSIYIRSRGEHYIKTFVENPQAYLKGTAMPRVGVNAEAADKVIEYLEESGDYKIKIAKEGDARDNIAPKVMIFLLIFAIFAYLWKKEIWKELH
;
A
#
# COMPACT_ATOMS: atom_id res chain seq x y z
N MET A 1 49.84 15.52 23.00
CA MET A 1 48.41 15.49 23.37
C MET A 1 47.49 15.13 22.20
N MET A 2 47.62 15.80 21.05
CA MET A 2 46.84 15.58 19.81
C MET A 2 46.72 14.12 19.34
N MET A 3 47.78 13.33 19.50
CA MET A 3 47.82 11.92 19.06
C MET A 3 46.89 11.01 19.88
N ARG A 4 46.55 11.37 21.12
CA ARG A 4 45.64 10.58 21.97
C ARG A 4 44.18 10.80 21.59
N GLU A 5 43.83 12.02 21.22
CA GLU A 5 42.48 12.42 20.83
C GLU A 5 42.12 11.92 19.43
N LEU A 6 43.07 12.00 18.48
CA LEU A 6 42.91 11.39 17.16
C LEU A 6 42.78 9.86 17.24
N LYS A 7 43.49 9.21 18.18
CA LYS A 7 43.31 7.78 18.47
C LYS A 7 41.92 7.48 19.03
N ILE A 8 41.40 8.30 19.95
CA ILE A 8 40.04 8.14 20.47
C ILE A 8 39.00 8.31 19.35
N LEU A 9 39.15 9.34 18.51
CA LEU A 9 38.28 9.55 17.36
C LEU A 9 38.34 8.37 16.38
N ALA A 10 39.54 7.87 16.07
CA ALA A 10 39.71 6.70 15.20
C ALA A 10 39.04 5.45 15.78
N VAL A 11 39.13 5.23 17.09
CA VAL A 11 38.44 4.14 17.78
C VAL A 11 36.92 4.29 17.69
N VAL A 12 36.39 5.49 17.95
CA VAL A 12 34.94 5.75 17.82
C VAL A 12 34.46 5.56 16.39
N VAL A 13 35.16 6.13 15.40
CA VAL A 13 34.84 5.96 13.98
C VAL A 13 34.89 4.48 13.60
N PHE A 14 35.92 3.75 14.01
CA PHE A 14 36.03 2.32 13.75
C PHE A 14 34.83 1.54 14.29
N PHE A 15 34.47 1.70 15.56
CA PHE A 15 33.33 0.97 16.14
C PHE A 15 31.99 1.40 15.55
N THR A 16 31.82 2.68 15.19
CA THR A 16 30.63 3.16 14.47
C THR A 16 30.51 2.49 13.10
N LEU A 17 31.60 2.46 12.32
CA LEU A 17 31.61 1.81 11.00
C LEU A 17 31.42 0.29 11.12
N VAL A 18 32.02 -0.36 12.11
CA VAL A 18 31.80 -1.79 12.39
C VAL A 18 30.33 -2.06 12.69
N THR A 19 29.70 -1.23 13.52
CA THR A 19 28.27 -1.40 13.84
C THR A 19 27.40 -1.24 12.59
N TYR A 20 27.70 -0.21 11.78
CA TYR A 20 26.96 0.11 10.55
C TYR A 20 27.14 -0.93 9.42
N TYR A 21 28.35 -1.47 9.24
CA TYR A 21 28.65 -2.38 8.12
C TYR A 21 28.57 -3.86 8.46
N LEU A 22 28.60 -4.24 9.75
CA LEU A 22 28.53 -5.65 10.16
C LEU A 22 27.26 -5.94 10.96
N VAL A 23 27.04 -5.22 12.06
CA VAL A 23 25.95 -5.52 12.99
C VAL A 23 24.60 -5.23 12.35
N GLU A 24 24.44 -4.08 11.71
CA GLU A 24 23.19 -3.67 11.07
C GLU A 24 22.78 -4.61 9.92
N PRO A 25 23.64 -4.92 8.91
CA PRO A 25 23.28 -5.87 7.86
C PRO A 25 22.97 -7.27 8.38
N TYR A 26 23.73 -7.75 9.37
CA TYR A 26 23.47 -9.04 10.00
C TYR A 26 22.12 -9.06 10.74
N ALA A 27 21.83 -8.01 11.51
CA ALA A 27 20.56 -7.86 12.20
C ALA A 27 19.40 -7.80 11.20
N HIS A 28 19.52 -7.06 10.09
CA HIS A 28 18.49 -7.01 9.06
C HIS A 28 18.28 -8.38 8.38
N HIS A 29 19.35 -9.13 8.11
CA HIS A 29 19.25 -10.48 7.56
C HIS A 29 18.57 -11.47 8.53
N VAL A 30 18.86 -11.39 9.83
CA VAL A 30 18.26 -12.30 10.83
C VAL A 30 16.83 -11.92 11.19
N MET A 31 16.54 -10.63 11.31
CA MET A 31 15.25 -10.13 11.80
C MET A 31 14.19 -10.01 10.70
N HIS A 32 14.58 -10.01 9.43
CA HIS A 32 13.66 -9.94 8.30
C HIS A 32 13.73 -11.22 7.48
N LYS A 33 12.63 -11.97 7.47
CA LYS A 33 12.47 -13.10 6.56
C LYS A 33 12.55 -12.59 5.12
N HIS A 34 13.54 -13.09 4.38
CA HIS A 34 13.63 -12.88 2.94
C HIS A 34 12.62 -13.76 2.21
N VAL A 35 11.81 -13.17 1.33
CA VAL A 35 10.87 -13.88 0.47
C VAL A 35 11.09 -13.35 -0.94
N GLU A 36 11.34 -14.25 -1.88
CA GLU A 36 11.48 -13.86 -3.28
C GLU A 36 10.12 -13.47 -3.86
N SER A 37 10.10 -12.42 -4.67
CA SER A 37 8.90 -12.03 -5.40
C SER A 37 8.62 -13.02 -6.53
N GLU A 38 7.34 -13.27 -6.79
CA GLU A 38 6.89 -14.01 -7.97
C GLU A 38 6.58 -13.09 -9.16
N GLY A 39 6.94 -11.81 -9.06
CA GLY A 39 6.80 -10.82 -10.13
C GLY A 39 5.34 -10.46 -10.46
N PHE A 40 4.43 -10.60 -9.48
CA PHE A 40 2.99 -10.36 -9.62
C PHE A 40 2.33 -11.25 -10.68
N THR A 41 2.88 -12.45 -10.89
CA THR A 41 2.40 -13.39 -11.92
C THR A 41 1.29 -14.32 -11.44
N TYR A 42 1.15 -14.50 -10.12
CA TYR A 42 0.12 -15.33 -9.48
C TYR A 42 0.04 -16.75 -10.05
N LYS A 43 1.16 -17.48 -10.05
CA LYS A 43 1.28 -18.80 -10.71
C LYS A 43 0.33 -19.86 -10.16
N ASP A 44 -0.13 -19.69 -8.93
CA ASP A 44 -1.11 -20.53 -8.25
C ASP A 44 -2.54 -20.35 -8.77
N LEU A 45 -2.84 -19.24 -9.48
CA LEU A 45 -4.16 -18.97 -10.02
C LEU A 45 -4.29 -19.43 -11.49
N PRO A 46 -5.48 -19.91 -11.92
CA PRO A 46 -5.71 -20.35 -13.31
C PRO A 46 -5.51 -19.22 -14.33
N ASP A 47 -4.97 -19.54 -15.50
CA ASP A 47 -4.85 -18.58 -16.60
C ASP A 47 -6.22 -18.16 -17.16
N LEU A 48 -6.33 -16.88 -17.53
CA LEU A 48 -7.47 -16.37 -18.29
C LEU A 48 -7.23 -16.63 -19.79
N THR A 49 -7.64 -17.80 -20.28
CA THR A 49 -7.35 -18.22 -21.67
C THR A 49 -8.38 -17.74 -22.69
N LYS A 50 -9.57 -17.36 -22.24
CA LYS A 50 -10.67 -16.89 -23.09
C LYS A 50 -10.47 -15.42 -23.47
N LYS A 51 -10.85 -15.08 -24.71
CA LYS A 51 -10.88 -13.68 -25.16
C LYS A 51 -12.22 -13.06 -24.77
N GLY A 52 -12.18 -12.06 -23.90
CA GLY A 52 -13.39 -11.37 -23.43
C GLY A 52 -13.99 -10.38 -24.45
N ASP A 53 -15.29 -10.18 -24.33
CA ASP A 53 -16.10 -9.18 -25.03
C ASP A 53 -16.61 -8.14 -24.00
N ALA A 54 -16.16 -6.90 -24.14
CA ALA A 54 -16.49 -5.83 -23.20
C ALA A 54 -17.98 -5.44 -23.20
N ALA A 55 -18.70 -5.62 -24.32
CA ALA A 55 -20.13 -5.31 -24.38
C ALA A 55 -20.92 -6.34 -23.59
N ARG A 56 -20.65 -7.64 -23.80
CA ARG A 56 -21.25 -8.71 -22.98
C ARG A 56 -20.81 -8.61 -21.52
N GLY A 57 -19.56 -8.24 -21.28
CA GLY A 57 -19.02 -8.02 -19.95
C GLY A 57 -19.76 -6.96 -19.18
N LYS A 58 -20.15 -5.86 -19.83
CA LYS A 58 -20.99 -4.82 -19.23
C LYS A 58 -22.34 -5.39 -18.80
N ASP A 59 -23.00 -6.13 -19.68
CA ASP A 59 -24.31 -6.73 -19.38
C ASP A 59 -24.22 -7.73 -18.21
N LEU A 60 -23.13 -8.50 -18.13
CA LEU A 60 -22.87 -9.42 -17.02
C LEU A 60 -22.58 -8.68 -15.71
N VAL A 61 -21.70 -7.67 -15.73
CA VAL A 61 -21.36 -6.86 -14.55
C VAL A 61 -22.60 -6.17 -13.97
N MET A 62 -23.50 -5.68 -14.82
CA MET A 62 -24.72 -4.99 -14.38
C MET A 62 -25.88 -5.95 -14.08
N GLY A 63 -25.96 -7.06 -14.81
CA GLY A 63 -27.03 -8.05 -14.71
C GLY A 63 -26.68 -9.17 -13.73
N ALA A 64 -26.27 -10.33 -14.27
CA ALA A 64 -26.09 -11.56 -13.49
C ALA A 64 -25.04 -11.46 -12.37
N GLY A 65 -23.97 -10.67 -12.59
CA GLY A 65 -22.96 -10.39 -11.58
C GLY A 65 -23.41 -9.38 -10.53
N ALA A 66 -24.42 -8.54 -10.85
CA ALA A 66 -24.98 -7.51 -9.99
C ALA A 66 -23.92 -6.66 -9.25
N CYS A 67 -22.77 -6.41 -9.88
CA CYS A 67 -21.60 -5.81 -9.22
C CYS A 67 -21.93 -4.41 -8.67
N ALA A 68 -22.71 -3.63 -9.42
CA ALA A 68 -23.15 -2.29 -9.02
C ALA A 68 -24.06 -2.29 -7.77
N GLY A 69 -24.58 -3.45 -7.35
CA GLY A 69 -25.33 -3.59 -6.10
C GLY A 69 -24.47 -3.46 -4.84
N CYS A 70 -23.15 -3.63 -4.97
CA CYS A 70 -22.19 -3.49 -3.87
C CYS A 70 -21.08 -2.48 -4.19
N HIS A 71 -20.66 -2.38 -5.46
CA HIS A 71 -19.52 -1.59 -5.89
C HIS A 71 -19.95 -0.29 -6.57
N GLY A 72 -19.14 0.76 -6.37
CA GLY A 72 -19.15 1.92 -7.26
C GLY A 72 -18.51 1.58 -8.61
N ILE A 73 -18.96 2.25 -9.67
CA ILE A 73 -18.34 2.24 -11.00
C ILE A 73 -18.44 3.67 -11.56
N GLU A 74 -17.70 4.60 -10.95
CA GLU A 74 -17.70 6.02 -11.31
C GLU A 74 -17.41 6.28 -12.81
N ALA A 75 -16.52 5.53 -13.44
CA ALA A 75 -16.25 5.61 -14.88
C ALA A 75 -17.49 5.29 -15.74
N ALA A 76 -18.47 4.59 -15.18
CA ALA A 76 -19.77 4.32 -15.80
C ALA A 76 -20.90 5.21 -15.25
N GLY A 77 -20.58 6.23 -14.44
CA GLY A 77 -21.55 7.13 -13.82
C GLY A 77 -22.37 6.50 -12.70
N MET A 78 -21.89 5.39 -12.11
CA MET A 78 -22.58 4.67 -11.05
C MET A 78 -21.88 4.91 -9.72
N PRO A 79 -22.43 5.74 -8.81
CA PRO A 79 -21.84 5.92 -7.49
C PRO A 79 -21.97 4.64 -6.66
N ALA A 80 -21.18 4.53 -5.60
CA ALA A 80 -21.35 3.46 -4.63
C ALA A 80 -22.78 3.45 -4.04
N PRO A 81 -23.39 2.28 -3.82
CA PRO A 81 -24.80 2.17 -3.41
C PRO A 81 -25.07 2.64 -1.98
N MET A 82 -24.03 2.81 -1.17
CA MET A 82 -24.10 3.28 0.21
C MET A 82 -22.78 3.95 0.61
N ASP A 83 -22.80 4.69 1.72
CA ASP A 83 -21.59 5.32 2.26
C ASP A 83 -20.62 4.28 2.85
N ALA A 84 -19.36 4.71 3.02
CA ALA A 84 -18.28 3.83 3.45
C ALA A 84 -18.54 3.17 4.82
N ALA A 85 -19.10 3.90 5.78
CA ALA A 85 -19.31 3.38 7.14
C ALA A 85 -20.41 2.31 7.13
N THR A 86 -21.54 2.58 6.46
CA THR A 86 -22.62 1.59 6.27
C THR A 86 -22.14 0.35 5.51
N ALA A 87 -21.30 0.54 4.48
CA ALA A 87 -20.72 -0.57 3.73
C ALA A 87 -19.79 -1.43 4.59
N ALA A 88 -18.92 -0.80 5.40
CA ALA A 88 -18.04 -1.53 6.31
C ALA A 88 -18.81 -2.28 7.40
N GLN A 89 -19.91 -1.71 7.92
CA GLN A 89 -20.77 -2.43 8.87
C GLN A 89 -21.42 -3.67 8.24
N SER A 90 -21.78 -3.59 6.96
CA SER A 90 -22.46 -4.68 6.25
C SER A 90 -21.49 -5.77 5.79
N TYR A 91 -20.30 -5.38 5.32
CA TYR A 91 -19.38 -6.27 4.60
C TYR A 91 -18.00 -6.41 5.29
N GLY A 92 -17.80 -5.74 6.42
CA GLY A 92 -16.53 -5.66 7.14
C GLY A 92 -15.53 -4.64 6.58
N VAL A 93 -15.59 -4.39 5.26
CA VAL A 93 -14.84 -3.36 4.54
C VAL A 93 -15.74 -2.84 3.43
N MET A 94 -15.71 -1.53 3.14
CA MET A 94 -16.45 -0.99 1.99
C MET A 94 -16.01 -1.71 0.71
N PRO A 95 -16.86 -2.09 -0.25
CA PRO A 95 -16.44 -2.63 -1.57
C PRO A 95 -15.71 -1.59 -2.45
N PRO A 96 -14.76 -1.97 -3.31
CA PRO A 96 -13.99 -1.01 -4.09
C PRO A 96 -14.83 -0.40 -5.21
N ASP A 97 -14.53 0.84 -5.58
CA ASP A 97 -14.90 1.33 -6.89
C ASP A 97 -14.14 0.55 -7.96
N LEU A 98 -14.86 0.05 -8.96
CA LEU A 98 -14.32 -0.84 -9.99
C LEU A 98 -13.78 -0.11 -11.22
N SER A 99 -13.87 1.22 -11.26
CA SER A 99 -13.44 2.03 -12.41
C SER A 99 -11.98 1.78 -12.78
N ASN A 100 -11.12 1.57 -11.79
CA ASN A 100 -9.69 1.34 -12.02
C ASN A 100 -9.30 -0.15 -11.94
N ALA A 101 -10.25 -1.06 -11.72
CA ALA A 101 -9.96 -2.47 -11.45
C ALA A 101 -9.22 -3.17 -12.59
N GLY A 102 -9.59 -2.88 -13.83
CA GLY A 102 -8.94 -3.47 -15.01
C GLY A 102 -7.51 -2.97 -15.26
N ALA A 103 -7.14 -1.80 -14.71
CA ALA A 103 -5.79 -1.25 -14.81
C ALA A 103 -4.91 -1.63 -13.61
N VAL A 104 -5.49 -1.78 -12.42
CA VAL A 104 -4.75 -2.05 -11.18
C VAL A 104 -4.49 -3.53 -10.96
N TYR A 105 -5.50 -4.38 -11.15
CA TYR A 105 -5.38 -5.81 -10.89
C TYR A 105 -4.81 -6.57 -12.09
N SER A 106 -4.13 -7.69 -11.83
CA SER A 106 -3.82 -8.62 -12.92
C SER A 106 -5.11 -9.27 -13.44
N ALA A 107 -5.22 -9.49 -14.74
CA ALA A 107 -6.41 -10.10 -15.34
C ALA A 107 -6.68 -11.50 -14.77
N LYS A 108 -5.61 -12.27 -14.52
CA LYS A 108 -5.65 -13.58 -13.88
C LYS A 108 -6.21 -13.49 -12.46
N PHE A 109 -5.69 -12.59 -11.63
CA PHE A 109 -6.19 -12.39 -10.28
C PHE A 109 -7.65 -11.94 -10.29
N LEU A 110 -8.01 -10.99 -11.15
CA LEU A 110 -9.38 -10.47 -11.22
C LEU A 110 -10.38 -11.57 -11.62
N ALA A 111 -10.03 -12.41 -12.59
CA ALA A 111 -10.84 -13.57 -12.96
C ALA A 111 -10.99 -14.58 -11.80
N ALA A 112 -9.90 -14.85 -11.07
CA ALA A 112 -9.94 -15.72 -9.91
C ALA A 112 -10.77 -15.11 -8.76
N LEU A 113 -10.66 -13.80 -8.53
CA LEU A 113 -11.40 -13.06 -7.53
C LEU A 113 -12.90 -13.13 -7.80
N ILE A 114 -13.33 -12.95 -9.04
CA ILE A 114 -14.75 -13.07 -9.43
C ILE A 114 -15.28 -14.50 -9.18
N LYS A 115 -14.47 -15.53 -9.45
CA LYS A 115 -14.88 -16.93 -9.31
C LYS A 115 -14.83 -17.45 -7.86
N ASN A 116 -13.80 -17.07 -7.11
CA ASN A 116 -13.61 -17.50 -5.72
C ASN A 116 -12.81 -16.45 -4.93
N PRO A 117 -13.49 -15.49 -4.32
CA PRO A 117 -12.83 -14.41 -3.58
C PRO A 117 -11.92 -14.89 -2.45
N ALA A 118 -12.37 -15.87 -1.67
CA ALA A 118 -11.60 -16.36 -0.52
C ALA A 118 -10.26 -16.98 -0.95
N HIS A 119 -10.27 -17.73 -2.06
CA HIS A 119 -9.09 -18.36 -2.64
C HIS A 119 -8.15 -17.32 -3.26
N ALA A 120 -8.66 -16.45 -4.13
CA ALA A 120 -7.84 -15.44 -4.81
C ALA A 120 -7.13 -14.51 -3.83
N LEU A 121 -7.79 -14.14 -2.73
CA LEU A 121 -7.27 -13.28 -1.68
C LEU A 121 -6.42 -14.03 -0.64
N MET A 122 -6.27 -15.35 -0.73
CA MET A 122 -5.57 -16.22 0.23
C MET A 122 -6.13 -16.15 1.67
N VAL A 123 -7.45 -16.06 1.82
CA VAL A 123 -8.15 -15.91 3.12
C VAL A 123 -9.12 -17.05 3.42
N GLU A 124 -8.98 -18.20 2.78
CA GLU A 124 -9.79 -19.41 3.03
C GLU A 124 -9.72 -19.88 4.50
N HIS A 125 -8.58 -19.65 5.16
CA HIS A 125 -8.43 -19.93 6.60
C HIS A 125 -9.39 -19.11 7.48
N LYS A 126 -9.86 -17.95 6.98
CA LYS A 126 -10.85 -17.07 7.62
C LYS A 126 -12.27 -17.36 7.14
N PHE A 127 -12.43 -17.66 5.85
CA PHE A 127 -13.72 -17.92 5.19
C PHE A 127 -13.80 -19.36 4.71
N ASP A 128 -14.17 -20.24 5.65
CA ASP A 128 -14.39 -21.66 5.41
C ASP A 128 -15.90 -21.94 5.26
N PRO A 129 -16.38 -22.20 4.03
CA PRO A 129 -17.79 -22.49 3.79
C PRO A 129 -18.31 -23.71 4.56
N ALA A 130 -17.45 -24.70 4.83
CA ALA A 130 -17.83 -25.89 5.61
C ALA A 130 -18.12 -25.54 7.08
N LYS A 131 -17.64 -24.39 7.55
CA LYS A 131 -17.94 -23.82 8.89
C LYS A 131 -18.98 -22.70 8.83
N GLY A 132 -19.67 -22.53 7.71
CA GLY A 132 -20.65 -21.46 7.50
C GLY A 132 -20.04 -20.05 7.43
N LYS A 133 -18.72 -19.94 7.25
CA LYS A 133 -18.01 -18.65 7.15
C LYS A 133 -17.84 -18.28 5.68
N MET A 134 -18.78 -17.51 5.16
CA MET A 134 -18.75 -17.04 3.78
C MET A 134 -17.98 -15.73 3.66
N HIS A 135 -17.25 -15.56 2.55
CA HIS A 135 -16.64 -14.30 2.21
C HIS A 135 -17.72 -13.25 1.86
N PRO A 136 -17.60 -11.97 2.28
CA PRO A 136 -18.61 -10.94 2.01
C PRO A 136 -18.90 -10.70 0.52
N MET A 137 -17.85 -10.71 -0.31
CA MET A 137 -18.01 -10.79 -1.76
C MET A 137 -18.38 -12.22 -2.13
N THR A 138 -19.54 -12.41 -2.74
CA THR A 138 -20.03 -13.71 -3.22
C THR A 138 -19.30 -14.12 -4.50
N ALA A 139 -19.14 -15.43 -4.69
CA ALA A 139 -18.63 -15.97 -5.95
C ALA A 139 -19.66 -15.74 -7.07
N PHE A 140 -19.18 -15.43 -8.27
CA PHE A 140 -20.01 -15.43 -9.47
C PHE A 140 -20.22 -16.86 -9.96
N TYR A 141 -21.47 -17.31 -9.99
CA TYR A 141 -21.85 -18.68 -10.37
C TYR A 141 -22.25 -18.84 -11.84
N GLY A 142 -22.15 -17.77 -12.62
CA GLY A 142 -22.47 -17.75 -14.04
C GLY A 142 -23.88 -17.26 -14.37
N ALA A 143 -24.09 -16.87 -15.62
CA ALA A 143 -25.36 -16.41 -16.19
C ALA A 143 -26.06 -17.47 -17.04
N GLY A 144 -25.60 -18.73 -16.96
CA GLY A 144 -26.14 -19.87 -17.70
C GLY A 144 -25.33 -20.28 -18.95
N GLY A 145 -24.23 -19.58 -19.24
CA GLY A 145 -23.27 -19.91 -20.30
C GLY A 145 -22.00 -20.60 -19.80
N ASP A 146 -20.92 -20.47 -20.58
CA ASP A 146 -19.57 -20.89 -20.19
C ASP A 146 -18.99 -19.88 -19.17
N LEU A 147 -18.88 -20.30 -17.91
CA LEU A 147 -18.41 -19.45 -16.81
C LEU A 147 -17.06 -18.79 -17.10
N ASP A 148 -16.11 -19.51 -17.74
CA ASP A 148 -14.79 -18.93 -18.02
C ASP A 148 -14.88 -17.85 -19.11
N GLN A 149 -15.80 -17.98 -20.06
CA GLN A 149 -16.06 -16.96 -21.06
C GLN A 149 -16.77 -15.75 -20.45
N GLU A 150 -17.77 -15.96 -19.60
CA GLU A 150 -18.50 -14.90 -18.92
C GLU A 150 -17.58 -14.07 -18.01
N VAL A 151 -16.70 -14.73 -17.26
CA VAL A 151 -15.70 -14.05 -16.43
C VAL A 151 -14.69 -13.30 -17.29
N ALA A 152 -14.25 -13.85 -18.43
CA ALA A 152 -13.38 -13.15 -19.36
C ALA A 152 -14.04 -11.90 -19.95
N ASP A 153 -15.33 -11.97 -20.28
CA ASP A 153 -16.12 -10.84 -20.74
C ASP A 153 -16.18 -9.75 -19.65
N MET A 154 -16.50 -10.11 -18.39
CA MET A 154 -16.50 -9.17 -17.25
C MET A 154 -15.15 -8.50 -17.05
N VAL A 155 -14.04 -9.26 -17.11
CA VAL A 155 -12.68 -8.72 -17.02
C VAL A 155 -12.40 -7.75 -18.18
N ALA A 156 -12.78 -8.10 -19.40
CA ALA A 156 -12.61 -7.22 -20.56
C ALA A 156 -13.39 -5.91 -20.43
N TYR A 157 -14.60 -5.95 -19.86
CA TYR A 157 -15.36 -4.73 -19.56
C TYR A 157 -14.64 -3.85 -18.54
N LEU A 158 -14.20 -4.41 -17.41
CA LEU A 158 -13.46 -3.67 -16.38
C LEU A 158 -12.16 -3.07 -16.91
N GLN A 159 -11.49 -3.73 -17.86
CA GLN A 159 -10.34 -3.18 -18.58
C GLN A 159 -10.72 -2.06 -19.54
N SER A 160 -11.88 -2.15 -20.19
CA SER A 160 -12.33 -1.16 -21.17
C SER A 160 -12.71 0.20 -20.56
N ILE A 161 -13.14 0.20 -19.29
CA ILE A 161 -13.53 1.44 -18.56
C ILE A 161 -12.39 2.03 -17.73
N ALA A 162 -11.32 1.26 -17.51
CA ALA A 162 -10.19 1.68 -16.72
C ALA A 162 -9.29 2.64 -17.49
N PRO A 163 -8.56 3.55 -16.80
CA PRO A 163 -7.55 4.36 -17.43
C PRO A 163 -6.52 3.47 -18.11
N LYS A 164 -5.91 3.96 -19.18
CA LYS A 164 -4.77 3.26 -19.78
C LYS A 164 -3.65 3.16 -18.74
N LYS A 165 -2.78 2.16 -18.89
CA LYS A 165 -1.69 1.89 -17.94
C LYS A 165 -0.82 3.13 -17.69
N GLU A 166 -0.58 3.93 -18.73
CA GLU A 166 0.24 5.14 -18.67
C GLU A 166 -0.44 6.31 -17.95
N GLU A 167 -1.77 6.28 -17.85
CA GLU A 167 -2.62 7.31 -17.23
C GLU A 167 -2.98 6.95 -15.77
N LEU A 168 -2.72 5.71 -15.35
CA LEU A 168 -2.94 5.27 -13.98
C LEU A 168 -2.00 6.00 -13.01
N THR A 169 -2.58 6.79 -12.12
CA THR A 169 -1.83 7.54 -11.11
C THR A 169 -1.45 6.67 -9.91
N SER A 170 -0.39 7.06 -9.19
CA SER A 170 0.02 6.43 -7.93
C SER A 170 -1.12 6.41 -6.90
N LYS A 171 -1.87 7.52 -6.78
CA LYS A 171 -3.05 7.63 -5.91
C LYS A 171 -4.16 6.66 -6.29
N GLN A 172 -4.53 6.54 -7.57
CA GLN A 172 -5.58 5.60 -8.01
C GLN A 172 -5.19 4.15 -7.74
N ALA A 173 -3.91 3.79 -7.95
CA ALA A 173 -3.41 2.47 -7.63
C ALA A 173 -3.49 2.18 -6.13
N PHE A 174 -3.04 3.13 -5.29
CA PHE A 174 -3.09 3.01 -3.83
C PHE A 174 -4.52 2.93 -3.29
N GLU A 175 -5.42 3.80 -3.76
CA GLU A 175 -6.81 3.86 -3.34
C GLU A 175 -7.50 2.50 -3.48
N LEU A 176 -7.35 1.89 -4.67
CA LEU A 176 -7.96 0.61 -4.97
C LEU A 176 -7.28 -0.55 -4.24
N ALA A 177 -5.95 -0.57 -4.20
CA ALA A 177 -5.16 -1.66 -3.64
C ALA A 177 -5.15 -1.68 -2.10
N CYS A 178 -5.05 -0.52 -1.46
CA CYS A 178 -4.68 -0.38 -0.06
C CYS A 178 -5.64 0.54 0.72
N GLY A 179 -6.14 1.60 0.07
CA GLY A 179 -6.73 2.78 0.71
C GLY A 179 -8.03 2.54 1.48
N ARG A 180 -8.69 1.42 1.22
CA ARG A 180 -9.89 0.90 1.93
C ARG A 180 -9.59 0.28 3.29
N CYS A 181 -8.37 -0.16 3.53
CA CYS A 181 -7.98 -0.82 4.78
C CYS A 181 -6.98 0.04 5.57
N HIS A 182 -6.11 0.72 4.85
CA HIS A 182 -4.99 1.47 5.41
C HIS A 182 -5.22 2.98 5.31
N ALA A 183 -4.85 3.68 6.38
CA ALA A 183 -4.67 5.11 6.34
C ALA A 183 -3.27 5.45 5.80
N ASP A 184 -3.16 6.61 5.17
CA ASP A 184 -1.89 7.26 4.85
C ASP A 184 -2.03 8.74 5.20
N ARG A 185 -1.85 9.03 6.49
CA ARG A 185 -2.08 10.36 7.06
C ARG A 185 -1.15 11.42 6.49
N TYR A 186 0.05 11.07 6.02
CA TYR A 186 0.97 12.04 5.43
C TYR A 186 0.50 12.51 4.04
N MET A 187 -0.35 11.72 3.39
CA MET A 187 -1.06 12.07 2.16
C MET A 187 -2.52 12.51 2.40
N ASN A 188 -2.90 12.82 3.65
CA ASN A 188 -4.27 13.13 4.06
C ASN A 188 -5.28 12.01 3.73
N TRP A 189 -4.83 10.77 3.57
CA TRP A 189 -5.69 9.64 3.26
C TRP A 189 -6.19 8.93 4.52
N THR A 190 -7.47 8.58 4.52
CA THR A 190 -8.13 7.77 5.56
C THR A 190 -8.79 6.55 4.91
N GLN A 191 -9.24 5.58 5.71
CA GLN A 191 -9.90 4.38 5.16
C GLN A 191 -11.21 4.67 4.41
N ILE A 192 -11.78 5.87 4.58
CA ILE A 192 -12.97 6.35 3.87
C ILE A 192 -12.64 7.39 2.79
N GLY A 193 -11.38 7.48 2.36
CA GLY A 193 -10.89 8.40 1.33
C GLY A 193 -10.08 9.58 1.87
N GLU A 194 -9.81 10.55 1.01
CA GLU A 194 -9.05 11.77 1.35
C GLU A 194 -9.82 12.64 2.36
N LYS A 195 -9.16 13.04 3.45
CA LYS A 195 -9.74 13.92 4.48
C LYS A 195 -9.93 15.32 3.87
N PRO A 196 -11.18 15.79 3.70
CA PRO A 196 -11.43 17.10 3.10
C PRO A 196 -11.12 18.23 4.08
N LYS A 197 -11.03 19.46 3.55
CA LYS A 197 -11.03 20.67 4.39
C LYS A 197 -12.47 21.00 4.78
N PHE A 198 -12.74 21.06 6.09
CA PHE A 198 -14.08 21.34 6.61
C PHE A 198 -14.31 22.83 6.79
N LYS A 199 -15.53 23.29 6.47
CA LYS A 199 -15.94 24.69 6.70
C LYS A 199 -16.37 24.93 8.14
N THR A 200 -16.87 23.89 8.81
CA THR A 200 -17.38 23.96 10.18
C THR A 200 -16.90 22.79 11.02
N LYS A 201 -16.79 22.98 12.34
CA LYS A 201 -16.45 21.91 13.28
C LYS A 201 -17.47 20.77 13.26
N GLN A 202 -18.74 21.07 12.99
CA GLN A 202 -19.79 20.06 12.87
C GLN A 202 -19.55 19.09 11.70
N GLN A 203 -19.08 19.60 10.55
CA GLN A 203 -18.75 18.74 9.40
C GLN A 203 -17.54 17.86 9.69
N GLU A 204 -16.52 18.42 10.34
CA GLU A 204 -15.35 17.65 10.77
C GLU A 204 -15.73 16.52 11.72
N LEU A 205 -16.52 16.82 12.76
CA LEU A 205 -16.97 15.81 13.72
C LEU A 205 -17.82 14.70 13.08
N LYS A 206 -18.65 15.03 12.08
CA LYS A 206 -19.42 14.03 11.33
C LYS A 206 -18.51 13.10 10.54
N PHE A 207 -17.47 13.63 9.90
CA PHE A 207 -16.48 12.80 9.20
C PHE A 207 -15.68 11.94 10.17
N GLU A 208 -15.25 12.50 11.30
CA GLU A 208 -14.49 11.76 12.33
C GLU A 208 -15.32 10.63 12.94
N LEU A 209 -16.63 10.84 13.16
CA LEU A 209 -17.53 9.79 13.60
C LEU A 209 -17.68 8.68 12.54
N ALA A 210 -17.92 9.04 11.28
CA ALA A 210 -18.04 8.06 10.20
C ALA A 210 -16.73 7.25 10.01
N LEU A 211 -15.58 7.90 10.14
CA LEU A 211 -14.28 7.23 10.11
C LEU A 211 -14.09 6.28 11.30
N ALA A 212 -14.51 6.69 12.50
CA ALA A 212 -14.44 5.83 13.68
C ALA A 212 -15.34 4.59 13.53
N ASP A 213 -16.58 4.77 13.08
CA ASP A 213 -17.52 3.68 12.81
C ASP A 213 -16.95 2.69 11.77
N TYR A 214 -16.33 3.23 10.72
CA TYR A 214 -15.62 2.42 9.73
C TYR A 214 -14.47 1.61 10.35
N GLN A 215 -13.64 2.26 11.16
CA GLN A 215 -12.47 1.64 11.79
C GLN A 215 -12.87 0.53 12.77
N ASP A 216 -13.98 0.68 13.49
CA ASP A 216 -14.52 -0.35 14.39
C ASP A 216 -15.05 -1.57 13.62
N ALA A 217 -15.78 -1.34 12.52
CA ALA A 217 -16.21 -2.41 11.62
C ALA A 217 -15.01 -3.14 10.99
N LEU A 218 -14.03 -2.38 10.50
CA LEU A 218 -12.81 -2.93 9.91
C LEU A 218 -11.99 -3.71 10.95
N LYS A 219 -11.87 -3.23 12.18
CA LYS A 219 -11.19 -3.93 13.27
C LYS A 219 -11.88 -5.25 13.60
N THR A 220 -13.22 -5.26 13.62
CA THR A 220 -14.01 -6.48 13.80
C THR A 220 -13.75 -7.48 12.67
N TYR A 221 -13.70 -6.98 11.43
CA TYR A 221 -13.43 -7.79 10.25
C TYR A 221 -11.99 -8.34 10.21
N MET A 222 -10.99 -7.53 10.51
CA MET A 222 -9.57 -7.86 10.36
C MET A 222 -8.93 -8.43 11.63
N GLY A 223 -9.63 -8.36 12.77
CA GLY A 223 -9.12 -8.71 14.11
C GLY A 223 -8.31 -7.59 14.77
N THR A 224 -7.68 -6.72 13.97
CA THR A 224 -7.03 -5.49 14.41
C THR A 224 -7.19 -4.41 13.36
N LEU A 225 -7.04 -3.15 13.75
CA LEU A 225 -7.02 -2.06 12.78
C LEU A 225 -5.71 -2.15 11.96
N PRO A 226 -5.76 -2.20 10.61
CA PRO A 226 -4.56 -2.22 9.80
C PRO A 226 -3.67 -0.99 10.06
N PRO A 227 -2.34 -1.14 10.00
CA PRO A 227 -1.41 -0.05 10.32
C PRO A 227 -1.52 1.11 9.33
N ASP A 228 -1.13 2.29 9.80
CA ASP A 228 -0.92 3.45 8.95
C ASP A 228 0.31 3.25 8.06
N LEU A 229 0.19 3.58 6.79
CA LEU A 229 1.22 3.35 5.79
C LEU A 229 2.15 4.53 5.53
N SER A 230 1.94 5.68 6.17
CA SER A 230 2.64 6.95 5.87
C SER A 230 4.16 6.85 5.93
N ILE A 231 4.72 5.93 6.72
CA ILE A 231 6.18 5.72 6.84
C ILE A 231 6.58 4.27 6.57
N TYR A 232 5.67 3.47 6.01
CA TYR A 232 5.87 2.02 5.93
C TYR A 232 7.00 1.68 4.94
N ILE A 233 7.10 2.42 3.83
CA ILE A 233 8.21 2.31 2.87
C ILE A 233 9.58 2.55 3.53
N ARG A 234 9.67 3.52 4.45
CA ARG A 234 10.91 3.83 5.17
C ARG A 234 11.24 2.77 6.23
N SER A 235 10.23 2.19 6.86
CA SER A 235 10.40 1.26 7.99
C SER A 235 10.56 -0.21 7.57
N ARG A 236 10.21 -0.55 6.33
CA ARG A 236 10.25 -1.93 5.80
C ARG A 236 10.97 -2.07 4.46
N GLY A 237 11.06 -0.99 3.68
CA GLY A 237 11.65 -1.01 2.35
C GLY A 237 10.70 -1.54 1.27
N GLU A 238 11.01 -1.20 0.02
CA GLU A 238 10.22 -1.56 -1.16
C GLU A 238 10.06 -3.07 -1.33
N HIS A 239 11.17 -3.81 -1.21
CA HIS A 239 11.19 -5.26 -1.43
C HIS A 239 10.22 -5.98 -0.49
N TYR A 240 10.23 -5.63 0.80
CA TYR A 240 9.29 -6.19 1.79
C TYR A 240 7.84 -5.89 1.40
N ILE A 241 7.55 -4.65 0.99
CA ILE A 241 6.17 -4.26 0.67
C ILE A 241 5.68 -5.04 -0.55
N LYS A 242 6.44 -5.07 -1.64
CA LYS A 242 6.08 -5.77 -2.88
C LYS A 242 5.78 -7.25 -2.64
N THR A 243 6.67 -7.94 -1.93
CA THR A 243 6.53 -9.37 -1.62
C THR A 243 5.42 -9.64 -0.60
N PHE A 244 5.21 -8.74 0.35
CA PHE A 244 4.14 -8.86 1.33
C PHE A 244 2.76 -8.66 0.72
N VAL A 245 2.56 -7.69 -0.18
CA VAL A 245 1.27 -7.49 -0.87
C VAL A 245 0.97 -8.59 -1.88
N GLU A 246 2.00 -9.21 -2.44
CA GLU A 246 1.91 -10.35 -3.35
C GLU A 246 1.46 -11.63 -2.63
N ASN A 247 2.05 -11.90 -1.45
CA ASN A 247 1.70 -13.06 -0.64
C ASN A 247 1.87 -12.79 0.87
N PRO A 248 0.85 -12.24 1.55
CA PRO A 248 0.93 -11.97 2.98
C PRO A 248 1.13 -13.24 3.82
N GLN A 249 0.62 -14.38 3.35
CA GLN A 249 0.73 -15.68 4.05
C GLN A 249 2.17 -16.22 4.08
N ALA A 250 3.04 -15.77 3.16
CA ALA A 250 4.46 -16.11 3.17
C ALA A 250 5.19 -15.51 4.39
N TYR A 251 4.70 -14.38 4.91
CA TYR A 251 5.26 -13.69 6.06
C TYR A 251 4.52 -14.00 7.36
N LEU A 252 3.18 -13.87 7.33
CA LEU A 252 2.32 -13.99 8.50
C LEU A 252 1.22 -15.02 8.22
N LYS A 253 1.50 -16.29 8.55
CA LYS A 253 0.52 -17.38 8.36
C LYS A 253 -0.76 -17.10 9.16
N GLY A 254 -1.91 -17.17 8.49
CA GLY A 254 -3.21 -16.92 9.09
C GLY A 254 -3.56 -15.44 9.26
N THR A 255 -2.81 -14.53 8.62
CA THR A 255 -3.16 -13.11 8.62
C THR A 255 -4.46 -12.85 7.86
N ALA A 256 -5.28 -11.95 8.39
CA ALA A 256 -6.49 -11.47 7.72
C ALA A 256 -6.18 -10.52 6.55
N MET A 257 -4.95 -10.01 6.44
CA MET A 257 -4.53 -9.20 5.29
C MET A 257 -4.54 -10.06 4.02
N PRO A 258 -5.37 -9.72 3.02
CA PRO A 258 -5.47 -10.51 1.81
C PRO A 258 -4.29 -10.25 0.88
N ARG A 259 -4.01 -11.21 -0.01
CA ARG A 259 -3.26 -10.93 -1.24
C ARG A 259 -3.95 -9.79 -1.98
N VAL A 260 -3.18 -8.80 -2.42
CA VAL A 260 -3.75 -7.57 -3.00
C VAL A 260 -4.13 -7.76 -4.47
N GLY A 261 -3.37 -8.54 -5.23
CA GLY A 261 -3.74 -8.90 -6.61
C GLY A 261 -3.37 -7.91 -7.71
N VAL A 262 -2.65 -6.85 -7.36
CA VAL A 262 -2.13 -5.84 -8.30
C VAL A 262 -1.26 -6.47 -9.38
N ASN A 263 -1.28 -5.93 -10.60
CA ASN A 263 -0.24 -6.25 -11.58
C ASN A 263 1.09 -5.56 -11.21
N ALA A 264 2.18 -5.94 -11.88
CA ALA A 264 3.51 -5.43 -11.58
C ALA A 264 3.60 -3.90 -11.70
N GLU A 265 2.99 -3.34 -12.75
CA GLU A 265 3.02 -1.89 -12.99
C GLU A 265 2.22 -1.12 -11.93
N ALA A 266 1.05 -1.63 -11.53
CA ALA A 266 0.26 -1.05 -10.45
C ALA A 266 0.95 -1.22 -9.10
N ALA A 267 1.71 -2.29 -8.88
CA ALA A 267 2.54 -2.44 -7.69
C ALA A 267 3.62 -1.36 -7.62
N ASP A 268 4.27 -1.03 -8.74
CA ASP A 268 5.21 0.08 -8.82
C ASP A 268 4.52 1.43 -8.52
N LYS A 269 3.29 1.63 -9.00
CA LYS A 269 2.47 2.82 -8.68
C LYS A 269 2.07 2.90 -7.21
N VAL A 270 1.79 1.78 -6.55
CA VAL A 270 1.56 1.74 -5.10
C VAL A 270 2.84 2.11 -4.35
N ILE A 271 4.00 1.60 -4.77
CA ILE A 271 5.30 2.00 -4.19
C ILE A 271 5.55 3.49 -4.39
N GLU A 272 5.32 4.02 -5.59
CA GLU A 272 5.46 5.45 -5.87
C GLU A 272 4.62 6.30 -4.91
N TYR A 273 3.37 5.91 -4.63
CA TYR A 273 2.52 6.61 -3.65
C TYR A 273 3.10 6.54 -2.23
N LEU A 274 3.59 5.36 -1.82
CA LEU A 274 4.17 5.18 -0.49
C LEU A 274 5.49 5.94 -0.35
N GLU A 275 6.30 6.04 -1.40
CA GLU A 275 7.50 6.88 -1.43
C GLU A 275 7.17 8.37 -1.28
N GLU A 276 6.10 8.84 -1.95
CA GLU A 276 5.60 10.21 -1.81
C GLU A 276 5.14 10.52 -0.39
N SER A 277 4.52 9.55 0.30
CA SER A 277 4.11 9.68 1.69
C SER A 277 5.30 9.65 2.67
N GLY A 278 6.17 8.64 2.54
CA GLY A 278 7.16 8.29 3.54
C GLY A 278 8.50 8.98 3.39
N ASP A 279 8.81 9.47 2.19
CA ASP A 279 9.99 10.28 1.97
C ASP A 279 9.58 11.72 1.64
N TYR A 280 9.42 12.53 2.70
CA TYR A 280 9.21 13.96 2.58
C TYR A 280 10.25 14.64 1.68
N LYS A 281 11.46 14.06 1.50
CA LYS A 281 12.45 14.58 0.55
C LYS A 281 12.09 14.30 -0.89
N ILE A 282 11.45 13.17 -1.23
CA ILE A 282 10.95 12.89 -2.59
C ILE A 282 9.81 13.86 -2.89
N LYS A 283 8.90 14.07 -1.94
CA LYS A 283 7.85 15.09 -2.08
C LYS A 283 8.43 16.49 -2.28
N ILE A 284 9.40 16.90 -1.46
CA ILE A 284 10.13 18.16 -1.62
C ILE A 284 10.89 18.24 -2.95
N ALA A 285 11.55 17.16 -3.38
CA ALA A 285 12.34 17.14 -4.61
C ALA A 285 11.44 17.27 -5.85
N LYS A 286 10.22 16.70 -5.80
CA LYS A 286 9.17 16.89 -6.81
C LYS A 286 8.54 18.29 -6.72
N GLU A 287 8.35 18.85 -5.52
CA GLU A 287 7.70 20.15 -5.27
C GLU A 287 8.69 21.36 -5.29
N GLY A 288 10.00 21.11 -5.40
CA GLY A 288 11.04 22.12 -5.57
C GLY A 288 11.46 22.90 -4.32
N ASP A 289 11.34 22.32 -3.11
CA ASP A 289 11.57 23.07 -1.85
C ASP A 289 13.01 22.96 -1.28
N ALA A 290 13.44 24.01 -0.60
CA ALA A 290 14.84 24.47 -0.42
C ALA A 290 15.80 23.62 0.47
N ARG A 291 15.53 22.34 0.70
CA ARG A 291 16.20 21.54 1.74
C ARG A 291 17.47 20.78 1.30
N ASP A 292 17.60 20.44 0.02
CA ASP A 292 18.82 19.80 -0.51
C ASP A 292 20.05 20.71 -0.43
N ASN A 293 19.82 22.02 -0.34
CA ASN A 293 20.87 23.02 -0.14
C ASN A 293 21.28 23.23 1.33
N ILE A 294 20.66 22.57 2.30
CA ILE A 294 20.99 22.75 3.73
C ILE A 294 22.12 21.81 4.15
N ALA A 295 22.12 20.55 3.72
CA ALA A 295 23.13 19.58 4.14
C ALA A 295 24.57 20.03 3.80
N PRO A 296 24.89 20.51 2.57
CA PRO A 296 26.21 21.03 2.27
C PRO A 296 26.57 22.25 3.13
N LYS A 297 25.62 23.16 3.36
CA LYS A 297 25.82 24.36 4.20
C LYS A 297 26.13 24.00 5.65
N VAL A 298 25.42 23.03 6.21
CA VAL A 298 25.65 22.53 7.58
C VAL A 298 27.01 21.83 7.67
N MET A 299 27.37 21.00 6.68
CA MET A 299 28.68 20.33 6.67
C MET A 299 29.84 21.34 6.61
N ILE A 300 29.72 22.38 5.79
CA ILE A 300 30.71 23.47 5.73
C ILE A 300 30.77 24.23 7.06
N PHE A 301 29.61 24.58 7.65
CA PHE A 301 29.55 25.25 8.95
C PHE A 301 30.25 24.44 10.05
N LEU A 302 29.96 23.13 10.13
CA LEU A 302 30.57 22.24 11.12
C LEU A 302 32.09 22.11 10.92
N LEU A 303 32.56 22.07 9.67
CA LEU A 303 33.99 22.01 9.36
C LEU A 303 34.72 23.30 9.80
N ILE A 304 34.14 24.46 9.50
CA ILE A 304 34.68 25.76 9.94
C ILE A 304 34.70 25.84 11.47
N PHE A 305 33.62 25.44 12.12
CA PHE A 305 33.52 25.45 13.58
C PHE A 305 34.52 24.50 14.23
N ALA A 306 34.75 23.32 13.64
CA ALA A 306 35.76 22.37 14.10
C ALA A 306 37.19 22.95 14.00
N ILE A 307 37.49 23.70 12.92
CA ILE A 307 38.78 24.40 12.78
C ILE A 307 38.94 25.45 13.87
N PHE A 308 37.93 26.30 14.10
CA PHE A 308 38.00 27.32 15.15
C PHE A 308 38.12 26.72 16.55
N ALA A 309 37.32 25.69 16.85
CA ALA A 309 37.41 24.97 18.13
C ALA A 309 38.80 24.36 18.34
N TYR A 310 39.41 23.82 17.29
CA TYR A 310 40.78 23.30 17.34
C TYR A 310 41.81 24.40 17.59
N LEU A 311 41.75 25.51 16.86
CA LEU A 311 42.66 26.65 17.04
C LEU A 311 42.53 27.27 18.43
N TRP A 312 41.30 27.44 18.92
CA TRP A 312 41.03 27.97 20.25
C TRP A 312 41.55 27.05 21.35
N LYS A 313 41.34 25.74 21.22
CA LYS A 313 41.91 24.76 22.14
C LYS A 313 43.44 24.85 22.19
N LYS A 314 44.09 24.95 21.02
CA LYS A 314 45.55 25.07 20.94
C LYS A 314 46.06 26.32 21.66
N GLU A 315 45.31 27.42 21.63
CA GLU A 315 45.71 28.66 22.28
C GLU A 315 45.48 28.63 23.80
N ILE A 316 44.34 28.12 24.27
CA ILE A 316 44.03 28.08 25.71
C ILE A 316 44.94 27.09 26.47
N TRP A 317 45.30 25.97 25.85
CA TRP A 317 46.05 24.89 26.51
C TRP A 317 47.56 24.97 26.31
N LYS A 318 48.03 26.06 25.71
CA LYS A 318 49.42 26.28 25.30
C LYS A 318 50.42 26.33 26.47
N GLU A 319 49.94 26.68 27.66
CA GLU A 319 50.78 26.80 28.88
C GLU A 319 50.72 25.56 29.79
N LEU A 320 49.79 24.64 29.53
CA LEU A 320 49.65 23.42 30.33
C LEU A 320 50.45 22.25 29.73
N HIS A 321 50.72 22.26 28.41
CA HIS A 321 51.50 21.24 27.69
C HIS A 321 52.27 21.77 26.48
#